data_AF-A0A8T3SC09-F1
#
_entry.id   AF-A0A8T3SC09-F1
#
_cell.length_a   1.000
_cell.length_b   1.000
_cell.length_c   1.000
_cell.angle_alpha   90.00
_cell.angle_beta   90.00
_cell.angle_gamma   90.00
#
_symmetry.space_group_name_H-M   'P 1'
#
loop_
_entity.id
_entity.type
_entity.pdbx_description
1 polymer ?
#
loop_
_entity_poly.entity_id
_entity_poly.type
_entity_poly.pdbx_seq_one_letter_code
_entity_poly.pdbx_strand_id
1 'polypeptide(L)'
;MTVPDIGTAPVLSVVVGVFHTALYVLLRGRVGARLPLALLAAILGAFAGQALGARLGDPLRLGDYSLIGASVVAWMGILIVAVASTLGPTRQGG
;
A
#
# COMPACT_ATOMS: atom_id res chain seq x y z
N MET A 1 -10.36 -26.06 17.50
CA MET A 1 -10.37 -25.37 16.20
C MET A 1 -9.57 -24.09 16.38
N THR A 2 -8.24 -24.17 16.24
CA THR A 2 -7.38 -22.99 16.29
C THR A 2 -7.68 -22.18 15.04
N VAL A 3 -8.15 -20.94 15.22
CA VAL A 3 -8.22 -19.98 14.12
C VAL A 3 -6.80 -19.95 13.53
N PRO A 4 -6.62 -20.09 12.21
CA PRO A 4 -5.30 -19.92 11.64
C PRO A 4 -4.78 -18.58 12.13
N ASP A 5 -3.62 -18.55 12.80
CA ASP A 5 -2.90 -17.32 13.04
C ASP A 5 -2.47 -16.83 11.65
N ILE A 6 -3.39 -16.20 10.94
CA ILE A 6 -3.10 -15.36 9.79
C ILE A 6 -2.21 -14.29 10.41
N GLY A 7 -0.90 -14.51 10.33
CA GLY A 7 0.09 -13.77 11.11
C GLY A 7 -0.18 -12.28 11.00
N THR A 8 0.18 -11.48 12.01
CA THR A 8 -0.16 -10.04 12.11
C THR A 8 0.11 -9.23 10.82
N ALA A 9 0.97 -9.75 9.95
CA ALA A 9 1.29 -9.35 8.58
C ALA A 9 0.14 -8.85 7.67
N PRO A 10 -0.90 -9.61 7.24
CA PRO A 10 -1.91 -9.07 6.33
C PRO A 10 -2.73 -7.94 6.96
N VAL A 11 -3.07 -8.05 8.25
CA VAL A 11 -3.82 -7.02 8.97
C VAL A 11 -3.02 -5.71 9.00
N LEU A 12 -1.74 -5.77 9.37
CA LEU A 12 -0.86 -4.60 9.35
C LEU A 12 -0.67 -4.06 7.93
N SER A 13 -0.61 -4.92 6.91
CA SER A 13 -0.50 -4.47 5.52
C SER A 13 -1.72 -3.69 5.06
N VAL A 14 -2.93 -4.11 5.48
CA VAL A 14 -4.16 -3.35 5.22
C VAL A 14 -4.11 -2.00 5.92
N VAL A 15 -3.78 -1.96 7.22
CA VAL A 15 -3.70 -0.70 7.99
C VAL A 15 -2.67 0.25 7.39
N VAL A 16 -1.47 -0.23 7.08
CA VAL A 16 -0.40 0.55 6.45
C VAL A 16 -0.83 1.03 5.06
N GLY A 17 -1.43 0.16 4.25
CA GLY A 17 -1.92 0.53 2.91
C GLY A 17 -3.01 1.60 2.96
N VAL A 18 -3.97 1.47 3.89
CA VAL A 18 -5.02 2.47 4.12
C VAL A 18 -4.43 3.79 4.59
N PHE A 19 -3.52 3.77 5.57
CA PHE A 19 -2.85 4.97 6.07
C PHE A 19 -2.14 5.74 4.95
N HIS A 20 -1.33 5.04 4.13
CA HIS A 20 -0.61 5.65 3.02
C HIS A 20 -1.54 6.16 1.92
N THR A 21 -2.62 5.44 1.65
CA THR A 21 -3.63 5.89 0.68
C THR A 21 -4.35 7.16 1.18
N ALA A 22 -4.71 7.21 2.46
CA ALA A 22 -5.31 8.39 3.07
C ALA A 22 -4.34 9.59 3.04
N LEU A 23 -3.07 9.37 3.35
CA LEU A 23 -2.02 10.38 3.24
C LEU A 23 -1.87 10.90 1.81
N TYR A 24 -1.87 10.00 0.82
CA TYR A 24 -1.83 10.38 -0.59
C TYR A 24 -3.04 11.23 -1.00
N VAL A 25 -4.24 10.88 -0.54
CA VAL A 25 -5.46 11.68 -0.80
C VAL A 25 -5.38 13.05 -0.16
N LEU A 26 -4.91 13.12 1.08
CA LEU A 26 -4.72 14.37 1.81
C LEU A 26 -3.75 15.30 1.07
N LEU A 27 -2.61 14.76 0.60
CA LEU A 27 -1.62 15.51 -0.18
C LEU A 27 -2.14 15.92 -1.55
N ARG A 28 -2.91 15.06 -2.21
CA ARG A 28 -3.46 15.34 -3.56
C ARG A 28 -4.67 16.27 -3.53
N GLY A 29 -5.35 16.39 -2.41
CA GLY A 29 -6.56 17.21 -2.22
C GLY A 29 -7.80 16.73 -2.99
N ARG A 30 -7.79 15.52 -3.59
CA ARG A 30 -8.91 14.98 -4.38
C ARG A 30 -8.96 13.46 -4.41
N VAL A 31 -10.18 12.92 -4.32
CA VAL A 31 -10.50 11.50 -4.51
C VAL A 31 -10.79 11.27 -5.99
N GLY A 32 -9.95 10.45 -6.65
CA GLY A 32 -10.13 10.12 -8.07
C GLY A 32 -10.79 8.75 -8.27
N ALA A 33 -11.37 8.50 -9.45
CA ALA A 33 -12.01 7.21 -9.79
C ALA A 33 -11.07 5.99 -9.66
N ARG A 34 -9.74 6.18 -9.73
CA ARG A 34 -8.73 5.12 -9.61
C ARG A 34 -8.22 4.93 -8.17
N LEU A 35 -8.85 5.57 -7.20
CA LEU A 35 -8.47 5.45 -5.78
C LEU A 35 -8.59 4.02 -5.22
N PRO A 36 -9.60 3.20 -5.58
CA PRO A 36 -9.63 1.80 -5.17
C PRO A 36 -8.42 1.01 -5.68
N LEU A 37 -7.92 1.32 -6.89
CA LEU A 37 -6.71 0.69 -7.43
C LEU A 37 -5.47 1.13 -6.66
N ALA A 38 -5.38 2.41 -6.28
CA ALA A 38 -4.28 2.93 -5.49
C ALA A 38 -4.25 2.28 -4.10
N LEU A 39 -5.43 2.09 -3.49
CA LEU A 39 -5.57 1.39 -2.21
C LEU A 39 -5.09 -0.06 -2.32
N LEU A 40 -5.56 -0.82 -3.33
CA LEU A 40 -5.11 -2.19 -3.54
C LEU A 40 -3.60 -2.26 -3.77
N ALA A 41 -3.06 -1.37 -4.59
CA ALA A 41 -1.62 -1.29 -4.83
C ALA A 41 -0.83 -0.94 -3.56
N ALA A 42 -1.37 -0.08 -2.68
CA ALA A 42 -0.76 0.26 -1.41
C ALA A 42 -0.75 -0.94 -0.44
N ILE A 43 -1.86 -1.68 -0.35
CA ILE A 43 -1.98 -2.86 0.51
C ILE A 43 -1.04 -3.98 0.03
N LEU A 44 -1.05 -4.27 -1.28
CA LEU A 44 -0.16 -5.26 -1.88
C LEU A 44 1.31 -4.83 -1.78
N GLY A 45 1.58 -3.54 -1.95
CA GLY A 45 2.90 -2.96 -1.77
C GLY A 45 3.38 -3.11 -0.33
N ALA A 46 2.53 -2.80 0.65
CA ALA A 46 2.83 -3.01 2.07
C ALA A 46 3.14 -4.49 2.37
N PHE A 47 2.32 -5.39 1.84
CA PHE A 47 2.49 -6.83 2.02
C PHE A 47 3.79 -7.37 1.39
N ALA A 48 4.14 -6.92 0.18
CA ALA A 48 5.40 -7.28 -0.45
C ALA A 48 6.60 -6.64 0.28
N GLY A 49 6.45 -5.40 0.71
CA GLY A 49 7.48 -4.61 1.37
C GLY A 49 7.88 -5.16 2.73
N GLN A 50 6.96 -5.64 3.56
CA GLN A 50 7.31 -6.29 4.81
C GLN A 50 8.16 -7.56 4.58
N ALA A 51 7.86 -8.34 3.55
CA ALA A 51 8.59 -9.57 3.25
C ALA A 51 10.00 -9.26 2.73
N LEU A 52 10.13 -8.17 1.96
CA LEU A 52 11.42 -7.66 1.51
C LEU A 52 12.25 -7.11 2.68
N GLY A 53 11.67 -6.27 3.53
CA GLY A 53 12.39 -5.67 4.65
C GLY A 53 12.72 -6.68 5.76
N ALA A 54 11.94 -7.76 5.91
CA ALA A 54 12.31 -8.89 6.76
C ALA A 54 13.61 -9.59 6.27
N ARG A 55 13.90 -9.57 4.96
CA ARG A 55 15.13 -10.12 4.38
C ARG A 55 16.30 -9.15 4.40
N LEU A 56 16.03 -7.85 4.31
CA LEU A 56 17.06 -6.81 4.29
C LEU A 56 17.50 -6.36 5.70
N GLY A 57 16.80 -6.79 6.75
CA GLY A 57 17.11 -6.41 8.14
C GLY A 57 16.57 -5.04 8.50
N ASP A 58 15.25 -4.85 8.37
CA ASP A 58 14.58 -3.59 8.69
C ASP A 58 14.80 -3.20 10.18
N PRO A 59 15.34 -2.00 10.48
CA PRO A 59 15.55 -1.53 11.85
C PRO A 59 14.25 -1.19 12.60
N LEU A 60 13.13 -0.96 11.90
CA LEU A 60 11.87 -0.57 12.53
C LEU A 60 10.80 -1.65 12.28
N ARG A 61 10.73 -2.59 13.22
CA ARG A 61 9.83 -3.75 13.16
C ARG A 61 8.76 -3.68 14.25
N LEU A 62 7.57 -4.15 13.92
CA LEU A 62 6.47 -4.35 14.85
C LEU A 62 6.24 -5.86 15.00
N GLY A 63 6.85 -6.47 16.01
CA GLY A 63 7.00 -7.93 16.08
C GLY A 63 7.78 -8.43 14.86
N ASP A 64 7.18 -9.33 14.06
CA ASP A 64 7.80 -9.85 12.84
C ASP A 64 7.59 -8.95 11.61
N TYR A 65 6.75 -7.93 11.71
CA TYR A 65 6.40 -7.07 10.58
C TYR A 65 7.44 -5.97 10.35
N SER A 66 7.98 -5.89 9.14
CA SER A 66 8.90 -4.81 8.72
C SER A 66 8.11 -3.59 8.26
N LEU A 67 8.19 -2.49 9.01
CA LEU A 67 7.36 -1.30 8.78
C LEU A 67 7.95 -0.39 7.69
N ILE A 68 9.27 -0.22 7.64
CA ILE A 68 9.93 0.64 6.64
C ILE A 68 9.78 0.00 5.27
N GLY A 69 10.10 -1.30 5.17
CA GLY A 69 9.93 -2.05 3.93
C GLY A 69 8.49 -1.96 3.40
N ALA A 70 7.51 -2.18 4.28
CA ALA A 70 6.10 -2.04 3.94
C ALA A 70 5.72 -0.63 3.47
N SER A 71 6.16 0.42 4.18
CA SER A 71 5.85 1.81 3.84
C SER A 71 6.44 2.22 2.49
N VAL A 72 7.71 1.89 2.24
CA VAL A 72 8.40 2.22 0.98
C VAL A 72 7.70 1.57 -0.21
N VAL A 73 7.39 0.28 -0.11
CA VAL A 73 6.77 -0.44 -1.23
C VAL A 73 5.29 -0.07 -1.39
N ALA A 74 4.58 0.29 -0.31
CA ALA A 74 3.24 0.86 -0.40
C ALA A 74 3.24 2.19 -1.19
N TRP A 75 4.18 3.09 -0.89
CA TRP A 75 4.35 4.34 -1.65
C TRP A 75 4.65 4.08 -3.13
N MET A 76 5.52 3.11 -3.43
CA MET A 76 5.80 2.69 -4.80
C MET A 76 4.53 2.23 -5.53
N GLY A 77 3.70 1.41 -4.88
CA GLY A 77 2.42 0.96 -5.43
C GLY A 77 1.48 2.13 -5.74
N ILE A 78 1.35 3.09 -4.81
CA ILE A 78 0.57 4.31 -5.01
C ILE A 78 1.12 5.13 -6.18
N LEU A 79 2.44 5.33 -6.26
CA LEU A 79 3.09 6.10 -7.33
C LEU A 79 2.84 5.47 -8.70
N ILE A 80 2.98 4.16 -8.81
CA ILE A 80 2.70 3.41 -10.05
C ILE A 80 1.25 3.65 -10.49
N VAL A 81 0.28 3.52 -9.58
CA VAL A 81 -1.12 3.77 -9.92
C VAL A 81 -1.37 5.23 -10.25
N ALA A 82 -0.74 6.16 -9.53
CA ALA A 82 -0.85 7.59 -9.79
C ALA A 82 -0.35 7.94 -11.20
N VAL A 83 0.80 7.41 -11.62
CA VAL A 83 1.35 7.59 -12.97
C VAL A 83 0.49 6.86 -14.02
N ALA A 84 0.08 5.62 -13.77
CA ALA A 84 -0.85 4.93 -14.66
C ALA A 84 -2.18 5.71 -14.80
N SER A 85 -2.60 6.42 -13.75
CA SER A 85 -3.78 7.26 -13.75
C SER A 85 -3.70 8.45 -14.70
N THR A 86 -2.50 8.98 -14.94
CA THR A 86 -2.28 10.07 -15.91
C THR A 86 -2.20 9.57 -17.34
N LEU A 87 -1.77 8.32 -17.54
CA LEU A 87 -1.61 7.72 -18.88
C LEU A 87 -2.90 7.07 -19.41
N GLY A 88 -3.80 6.63 -18.52
CA GLY A 88 -5.01 5.93 -18.98
C GLY A 88 -6.01 6.88 -19.64
N PRO A 89 -6.77 6.41 -20.65
CA PRO A 89 -7.62 7.26 -21.48
C PRO A 89 -8.55 8.14 -20.65
N THR A 90 -8.47 9.44 -20.87
CA THR A 90 -9.57 10.35 -20.51
C THR A 90 -10.74 9.91 -21.37
N ARG A 91 -11.72 9.18 -20.81
CA ARG A 91 -13.04 9.10 -21.45
C ARG A 91 -13.62 10.52 -21.43
N GLN A 92 -13.27 11.30 -22.45
CA GLN A 92 -14.12 12.34 -23.01
C GLN A 92 -15.19 11.61 -23.81
N GLY A 93 -16.44 11.77 -23.40
CA GLY A 93 -17.63 11.31 -24.12
C GLY A 93 -18.73 11.01 -23.12
N GLY A 94 -19.81 11.79 -23.06
CA GLY A 94 -20.18 13.01 -23.79
C GLY A 94 -21.31 13.71 -23.04
#